data_AF-A0A6L8ENF9-F1
#
_entry.id   AF-A0A6L8ENF9-F1
#
_cell.length_a   1.000
_cell.length_b   1.000
_cell.length_c   1.000
_cell.angle_alpha   90.00
_cell.angle_beta   90.00
_cell.angle_gamma   90.00
#
_symmetry.space_group_name_H-M   'P 1'
#
loop_
_entity.id
_entity.type
_entity.pdbx_description
1 polymer ?
#
loop_
_entity_poly.entity_id
_entity_poly.type
_entity_poly.pdbx_seq_one_letter_code
_entity_poly.pdbx_strand_id
1 'polypeptide(L)' 'MIGLIQRVTEARVEVDNRTVAQIDRGILALIGVEKQDESVAAQRLAQRIIQYRIFPDAG' A
#
# COMPACT_ATOMS: atom_id res chain seq x y z
N MET A 1 10.35 1.69 9.41
CA MET A 1 9.58 1.40 8.18
C MET A 1 8.28 2.15 8.28
N ILE A 2 7.98 2.93 7.26
CA ILE A 2 6.84 3.82 7.22
C ILE A 2 5.96 3.42 6.04
N GLY A 3 4.65 3.36 6.25
CA GLY A 3 3.67 3.17 5.18
C GLY A 3 2.68 4.34 5.17
N LEU A 4 2.64 5.10 4.08
CA LEU A 4 1.56 6.03 3.78
C LEU A 4 0.56 5.31 2.89
N ILE A 5 -0.66 5.09 3.40
CA ILE A 5 -1.70 4.39 2.67
C ILE A 5 -2.76 5.35 2.14
N GLN A 6 -3.23 5.08 0.94
CA GLN A 6 -4.32 5.80 0.29
C GLN A 6 -5.40 4.80 -0.11
N ARG A 7 -6.64 5.07 0.27
CA ARG A 7 -7.79 4.33 -0.25
C ARG A 7 -8.11 4.86 -1.63
N VAL A 8 -8.07 4.01 -2.64
CA VAL A 8 -8.20 4.40 -4.04
C VAL A 8 -9.36 3.66 -4.72
N THR A 9 -9.96 4.29 -5.72
CA THR A 9 -10.87 3.62 -6.66
C THR A 9 -10.11 2.93 -7.79
N GLU A 10 -8.91 3.41 -8.11
CA GLU A 10 -7.93 2.83 -9.03
C GLU A 10 -6.53 3.39 -8.71
N ALA A 11 -5.47 2.66 -9.04
CA ALA A 11 -4.10 3.19 -9.03
C ALA A 11 -3.22 2.43 -10.02
N ARG A 12 -2.19 3.09 -10.57
CA ARG A 12 -1.25 2.46 -11.50
C ARG A 12 0.15 3.08 -11.42
N VAL A 13 1.12 2.32 -11.89
CA VAL A 13 2.51 2.75 -12.05
C VAL A 13 2.85 2.72 -13.53
N GLU A 14 3.37 3.84 -14.03
CA GLU A 14 3.85 3.98 -15.41
C GLU A 14 5.36 4.25 -15.42
N VAL A 15 6.07 3.56 -16.32
CA VAL A 15 7.49 3.82 -16.62
C VAL A 15 7.58 4.00 -18.13
N ASP A 16 8.19 5.10 -18.58
CA ASP A 16 8.27 5.45 -20.00
C ASP A 16 6.92 5.44 -20.74
N ASN A 17 5.88 5.99 -20.09
CA ASN A 17 4.49 6.00 -20.58
C ASN A 17 3.87 4.61 -20.81
N ARG A 18 4.40 3.57 -20.16
CA ARG A 18 3.84 2.22 -20.21
C ARG A 18 3.41 1.79 -18.81
N THR A 19 2.17 1.36 -18.67
CA THR A 19 1.66 0.78 -17.42
C THR A 19 2.39 -0.53 -17.12
N VAL A 20 3.12 -0.55 -16.02
CA VAL A 20 3.85 -1.75 -15.54
C VAL A 20 3.09 -2.48 -14.43
N ALA A 21 2.21 -1.79 -13.73
CA ALA A 21 1.34 -2.36 -12.70
C ALA A 21 0.07 -1.49 -12.53
N GLN A 22 -1.05 -2.12 -12.22
CA GLN A 22 -2.30 -1.43 -11.91
C GLN A 22 -3.15 -2.24 -10.94
N ILE A 23 -4.01 -1.54 -10.22
CA ILE A 23 -5.06 -2.11 -9.37
C ILE A 23 -6.37 -1.33 -9.58
N ASP A 24 -7.50 -2.01 -9.39
CA ASP A 24 -8.81 -1.36 -9.30
C ASP A 24 -9.00 -0.78 -7.88
N ARG A 25 -10.24 -0.85 -7.33
CA ARG A 25 -10.54 -0.39 -5.97
C ARG A 25 -9.67 -1.11 -4.95
N GLY A 26 -8.93 -0.36 -4.15
CA GLY A 26 -7.97 -0.96 -3.23
C GLY A 26 -7.19 0.05 -2.39
N ILE A 27 -5.98 -0.36 -2.01
CA ILE A 27 -5.05 0.46 -1.24
C ILE A 27 -3.79 0.67 -2.09
N LEU A 28 -3.42 1.93 -2.31
CA LEU A 28 -2.07 2.27 -2.73
C LEU A 28 -1.22 2.52 -1.47
N ALA A 29 -0.14 1.77 -1.31
CA ALA A 29 0.77 1.91 -0.18
C ALA A 29 2.13 2.45 -0.67
N LEU A 30 2.51 3.64 -0.20
CA LEU A 30 3.82 4.21 -0.40
C LEU A 30 4.71 3.82 0.79
N ILE A 31 5.76 3.05 0.52
CA ILE A 31 6.61 2.45 1.57
C ILE A 31 7.95 3.18 1.64
N GLY A 32 8.30 3.67 2.83
CA GLY A 32 9.61 4.18 3.17
C GLY A 32 10.37 3.19 4.04
N VAL A 33 11.56 2.77 3.61
CA VAL A 33 12.46 1.90 4.38
C VAL A 33 13.53 2.74 5.06
N GLU A 34 13.74 2.51 6.34
CA GLU A 34 14.72 3.19 7.19
C GLU A 34 15.92 2.27 7.49
N LYS A 35 17.07 2.86 7.85
CA LYS A 35 18.35 2.13 8.00
C LYS A 35 18.29 0.95 9.00
N GLN A 36 17.45 1.04 10.02
CA GLN A 36 17.34 0.04 11.08
C GLN A 36 16.17 -0.92 10.87
N ASP A 37 15.52 -0.87 9.70
CA ASP A 37 14.43 -1.77 9.41
C ASP A 37 14.92 -3.19 9.12
N GLU A 38 14.31 -4.14 9.81
CA GLU A 38 14.48 -5.56 9.58
C GLU A 38 13.18 -6.17 9.02
N SER A 39 13.26 -7.40 8.53
CA SER A 39 12.11 -8.13 7.97
C SER A 39 10.90 -8.18 8.91
N VAL A 40 11.12 -8.18 10.22
CA VAL A 40 10.04 -8.12 11.24
C VAL A 40 9.22 -6.83 11.12
N ALA A 41 9.85 -5.70 10.81
CA ALA A 41 9.16 -4.42 10.63
C ALA A 41 8.25 -4.47 9.38
N ALA A 42 8.71 -5.09 8.29
CA ALA A 42 7.93 -5.29 7.08
C ALA A 42 6.69 -6.15 7.33
N GLN A 43 6.85 -7.27 8.02
CA GLN A 43 5.74 -8.17 8.35
C GLN A 43 4.69 -7.48 9.23
N ARG A 44 5.14 -6.72 10.25
CA ARG A 44 4.25 -5.94 11.12
C ARG A 44 3.50 -4.85 10.35
N LEU A 45 4.17 -4.13 9.46
CA LEU A 45 3.53 -3.10 8.64
C LEU A 45 2.49 -3.70 7.69
N ALA A 46 2.83 -4.79 7.00
CA ALA A 46 1.91 -5.49 6.11
C ALA A 46 0.65 -5.98 6.85
N GLN A 47 0.82 -6.59 8.02
CA GLN A 47 -0.31 -7.03 8.84
C GLN A 47 -1.21 -5.86 9.26
N ARG A 48 -0.61 -4.73 9.67
CA ARG A 48 -1.36 -3.51 10.01
C ARG A 48 -2.16 -2.97 8.84
N ILE A 49 -1.58 -2.92 7.64
CA ILE A 49 -2.24 -2.41 6.43
C ILE A 49 -3.44 -3.29 6.06
N ILE A 50 -3.28 -4.62 6.07
CA ILE A 50 -4.34 -5.56 5.70
C ILE A 50 -5.52 -5.50 6.70
N GLN A 51 -5.24 -5.28 7.97
CA GLN A 51 -6.26 -5.21 9.03
C GLN A 51 -6.90 -3.81 9.16
N TYR A 52 -6.41 -2.81 8.44
CA TYR A 52 -6.83 -1.43 8.60
C TYR A 52 -8.23 -1.20 8.01
N ARG A 53 -9.20 -0.83 8.85
CA ARG A 53 -10.62 -0.69 8.49
C ARG A 53 -10.91 0.66 7.81
N ILE A 54 -10.42 0.85 6.59
CA ILE A 54 -10.60 2.11 5.82
C ILE A 54 -11.67 2.04 4.74
N PHE A 55 -12.12 0.83 4.42
CA PHE A 55 -13.25 0.63 3.51
C PHE A 55 -14.56 0.74 4.29
N PRO A 56 -15.60 1.35 3.68
CA PRO A 56 -16.93 1.32 4.26
C PRO A 56 -17.44 -0.12 4.27
N ASP A 57 -18.37 -0.41 5.18
CA ASP A 57 -19.13 -1.64 5.19
C ASP A 57 -20.12 -1.73 4.02
N ALA A 58 -20.76 -2.89 3.89
CA ALA A 58 -21.89 -3.07 2.99
C ALA A 58 -23.12 -2.41 3.62
N GLY A 59 -23.22 -1.08 3.44
CA GLY A 59 -24.48 -0.35 3.64
C GLY A 59 -25.51 -0.70 2.57
#